data_AF-A0AAD7GEB7-F1
#
_entry.id   AF-A0AAD7GEB7-F1
#
_cell.length_a   1.000
_cell.length_b   1.000
_cell.length_c   1.000
_cell.angle_alpha   90.00
_cell.angle_beta   90.00
_cell.angle_gamma   90.00
#
_symmetry.space_group_name_H-M   'P 1'
#
loop_
_entity.id
_entity.type
_entity.pdbx_description
1 polymer ?
#
loop_
_entity_poly.entity_id
_entity_poly.type
_entity_poly.pdbx_seq_one_letter_code
_entity_poly.pdbx_strand_id
1 'polypeptide(L)'
;MPKTQSSPRAKPQNPYRVSTGKIRGLLDQPGQATLENISALQQTGMKKHGKAEVTTKKYDQVIAATRKWLTMSLGGKTAQGTKGKTKSSTTADEDSDSDSDDDDDDDFADGPEGPDSMAPDVGEPDYKPEDSTTDESFKFDAPEFKNALDDTPNEHSPKVLALYLVYKIFHQGKKIQTADTARAAWKRLWKFVDGDTFRGRWHYNTANSRWEGNPVDSSEVEDTMESIKNKCGKDDGERKHSLAMTEEFMERIFGWSDKVCPPSSYNSPSKTHEQKALKTKHLEFKAFASTAWTVWSRNFELVKLQEKDLSFGLQDPRALNAPYFELHLTNRKGWQKRINKTKKETDLRSGRYKICSQPDLPACDAYHWLPKWRQYLQDEVYERPLRPDDYIFPAIGANGVVQVGEHLSHDDVNKWIKEFAAGADLPQQNGTFSTHCFRRGGAQYRIMFAPIGRRWTLRQVRWWGGWAEGEHVGLALHFRLVYSPVFI
;
A
#
# COMPACT_ATOMS: atom_id res chain seq x y z
N MET A 1 -9.03 -64.15 33.08
CA MET A 1 -8.06 -64.73 32.13
C MET A 1 -7.72 -63.67 31.08
N PRO A 2 -6.50 -63.61 30.50
CA PRO A 2 -5.17 -63.47 31.08
C PRO A 2 -4.63 -62.01 30.99
N LYS A 3 -3.58 -61.71 31.77
CA LYS A 3 -2.83 -60.43 31.73
C LYS A 3 -1.90 -60.39 30.50
N THR A 4 -2.00 -59.36 29.67
CA THR A 4 -1.04 -59.05 28.60
C THR A 4 0.12 -58.22 29.15
N GLN A 5 1.33 -58.77 29.06
CA GLN A 5 2.58 -58.07 29.39
C GLN A 5 2.92 -57.05 28.28
N SER A 6 3.14 -55.80 28.66
CA SER A 6 3.65 -54.75 27.76
C SER A 6 5.17 -54.84 27.65
N SER A 7 5.67 -55.04 26.43
CA SER A 7 7.10 -55.01 26.09
C SER A 7 7.62 -53.56 26.01
N PRO A 8 8.84 -53.24 26.48
CA PRO A 8 9.36 -51.87 26.45
C PRO A 8 9.83 -51.48 25.04
N ARG A 9 9.30 -50.37 24.53
CA ARG A 9 9.62 -49.79 23.22
C ARG A 9 11.00 -49.10 23.27
N ALA A 10 11.97 -49.60 22.51
CA ALA A 10 13.27 -48.95 22.34
C ALA A 10 13.13 -47.57 21.69
N LYS A 11 13.77 -46.55 22.27
CA LYS A 11 13.83 -45.19 21.69
C LYS A 11 14.74 -45.21 20.45
N PRO A 12 14.34 -44.60 19.32
CA PRO A 12 15.20 -44.53 18.14
C PRO A 12 16.41 -43.63 18.41
N GLN A 13 17.61 -44.16 18.13
CA GLN A 13 18.85 -43.39 18.15
C GLN A 13 18.84 -42.37 17.02
N ASN A 14 19.10 -41.10 17.36
CA ASN A 14 19.24 -40.00 16.40
C ASN A 14 20.59 -40.13 15.66
N PRO A 15 20.61 -40.35 14.33
CA PRO A 15 21.83 -40.55 13.56
C PRO A 15 22.71 -39.28 13.39
N TYR A 16 22.31 -38.13 13.95
CA TYR A 16 23.01 -36.86 13.77
C TYR A 16 23.88 -36.40 14.96
N ARG A 17 24.05 -37.22 16.01
CA ARG A 17 24.92 -36.85 17.16
C ARG A 17 26.36 -37.32 16.94
N VAL A 18 27.15 -36.54 16.19
CA VAL A 18 28.58 -36.81 15.99
C VAL A 18 29.43 -35.97 16.96
N SER A 19 30.41 -36.64 17.58
CA SER A 19 31.39 -36.15 18.56
C SER A 19 32.11 -34.87 18.13
N THR A 20 31.84 -33.77 18.84
CA THR A 20 32.64 -32.53 18.85
C THR A 20 33.90 -32.62 19.73
N GLY A 21 34.13 -33.76 20.39
CA GLY A 21 35.18 -33.93 21.40
C GLY A 21 36.61 -33.84 20.86
N LYS A 22 36.83 -34.14 19.58
CA LYS A 22 38.19 -34.18 19.00
C LYS A 22 38.78 -32.80 18.67
N ILE A 23 37.96 -31.77 18.52
CA ILE A 23 38.41 -30.41 18.16
C ILE A 23 38.70 -29.57 19.42
N ARG A 24 37.92 -29.77 20.50
CA ARG A 24 38.17 -29.08 21.78
C ARG A 24 39.50 -29.47 22.42
N GLY A 25 39.89 -30.75 22.34
CA GLY A 25 41.15 -31.23 22.92
C GLY A 25 42.45 -30.67 22.31
N LEU A 26 42.38 -30.03 21.13
CA LEU A 26 43.55 -29.39 20.48
C LEU A 26 43.75 -27.92 20.88
N LEU A 27 42.73 -27.27 21.43
CA LEU A 27 42.79 -25.85 21.85
C LEU A 27 43.01 -25.66 23.35
N ASP A 28 42.83 -26.71 24.15
CA ASP A 28 43.00 -26.68 25.61
C ASP A 28 44.46 -26.88 26.08
N GLN A 29 45.43 -27.04 25.17
CA GLN A 29 46.85 -27.07 25.52
C GLN A 29 47.51 -25.69 25.28
N PRO A 30 47.92 -24.96 26.34
CA PRO A 30 48.59 -23.68 26.20
C PRO A 30 49.94 -23.89 25.49
N GLY A 31 50.04 -23.46 24.22
CA GLY A 31 51.24 -23.55 23.39
C GLY A 31 51.06 -24.09 21.96
N GLN A 32 49.88 -24.61 21.58
CA GLN A 32 49.66 -25.26 20.27
C GLN A 32 48.77 -24.48 19.27
N ALA A 33 48.26 -23.31 19.62
CA ALA A 33 47.48 -22.47 18.70
C ALA A 33 48.40 -21.66 17.77
N THR A 34 49.13 -22.33 16.88
CA THR A 34 49.88 -21.64 15.82
C THR A 34 48.92 -21.04 14.80
N LEU A 35 49.32 -19.96 14.13
CA LEU A 35 48.54 -19.34 13.05
C LEU A 35 48.22 -20.35 11.93
N GLU A 36 49.11 -21.31 11.70
CA GLU A 36 48.93 -22.41 10.76
C GLU A 36 47.80 -23.35 11.19
N ASN A 37 47.71 -23.70 12.47
CA ASN A 37 46.63 -24.52 13.01
C ASN A 37 45.28 -23.79 12.95
N ILE A 38 45.27 -22.48 13.21
CA ILE A 38 44.06 -21.64 13.08
C ILE A 38 43.62 -21.54 11.61
N SER A 39 44.56 -21.36 10.67
CA SER A 39 44.29 -21.33 9.22
C SER A 39 43.77 -22.69 8.72
N ALA A 40 44.37 -23.80 9.16
CA ALA A 40 43.92 -25.15 8.82
C ALA A 40 42.51 -25.44 9.39
N LEU A 41 42.20 -24.95 10.58
CA LEU A 41 40.86 -25.02 11.18
C LEU A 41 39.85 -24.16 10.40
N GLN A 42 40.22 -22.95 9.97
CA GLN A 42 39.39 -22.11 9.11
C GLN A 42 39.09 -22.82 7.77
N GLN A 43 40.11 -23.37 7.11
CA GLN A 43 39.95 -24.12 5.86
C GLN A 43 39.08 -25.37 6.04
N THR A 44 39.30 -26.12 7.13
CA THR A 44 38.49 -27.31 7.46
C THR A 44 37.06 -26.94 7.79
N GLY A 45 36.84 -25.84 8.52
CA GLY A 45 35.52 -25.27 8.78
C GLY A 45 34.80 -24.86 7.51
N MET A 46 35.50 -24.19 6.57
CA MET A 46 34.96 -23.82 5.27
C MET A 46 34.64 -25.04 4.39
N LYS A 47 35.44 -26.11 4.45
CA LYS A 47 35.18 -27.36 3.72
C LYS A 47 34.00 -28.15 4.33
N LYS A 48 33.93 -28.22 5.66
CA LYS A 48 32.94 -29.02 6.40
C LYS A 48 31.58 -28.34 6.52
N HIS A 49 31.56 -27.01 6.65
CA HIS A 49 30.35 -26.20 6.79
C HIS A 49 30.08 -25.32 5.55
N GLY A 50 30.85 -25.53 4.49
CA GLY A 50 30.52 -25.00 3.16
C GLY A 50 29.12 -25.46 2.74
N LYS A 51 28.41 -24.65 1.96
CA LYS A 51 27.05 -24.97 1.52
C LYS A 51 27.02 -26.35 0.86
N ALA A 52 26.05 -27.18 1.25
CA ALA A 52 25.87 -28.54 0.73
C ALA A 52 25.79 -28.54 -0.81
N GLU A 53 26.32 -29.59 -1.45
CA GLU A 53 26.32 -29.78 -2.90
C GLU A 53 24.92 -29.62 -3.51
N VAL A 54 23.90 -30.10 -2.80
CA VAL A 54 22.47 -29.98 -3.16
C VAL A 54 22.05 -28.51 -3.31
N THR A 55 22.51 -27.63 -2.43
CA THR A 55 22.19 -26.19 -2.49
C THR A 55 22.87 -25.53 -3.70
N THR A 56 24.09 -25.95 -4.05
CA THR A 56 24.80 -25.44 -5.23
C THR A 56 24.05 -25.82 -6.51
N LYS A 57 23.69 -27.10 -6.68
CA LYS A 57 22.88 -27.55 -7.83
C LYS A 57 21.56 -26.81 -7.97
N LYS A 58 20.89 -26.53 -6.84
CA LYS A 58 19.64 -25.74 -6.83
C LYS A 58 19.87 -24.30 -7.31
N TYR A 59 20.99 -23.67 -6.94
CA TYR A 59 21.32 -22.33 -7.40
C TYR A 59 21.59 -22.30 -8.90
N ASP A 60 22.33 -23.27 -9.43
CA ASP A 60 22.62 -23.37 -10.86
C ASP A 60 21.32 -23.50 -11.68
N GLN A 61 20.36 -24.31 -11.19
CA GLN A 61 19.03 -24.43 -11.80
C GLN A 61 18.26 -23.10 -11.81
N VAL A 62 18.31 -22.33 -10.72
CA VAL A 62 17.63 -21.03 -10.63
C VAL A 62 18.27 -20.00 -11.55
N ILE A 63 19.60 -19.96 -11.63
CA ILE A 63 20.35 -19.09 -12.54
C ILE A 63 19.98 -19.42 -14.00
N ALA A 64 20.02 -20.70 -14.38
CA ALA A 64 19.64 -21.15 -15.72
C ALA A 64 18.19 -20.79 -16.06
N ALA A 65 17.26 -20.98 -15.12
CA ALA A 65 15.85 -20.62 -15.31
C ALA A 65 15.65 -19.09 -15.46
N THR A 66 16.44 -18.28 -14.75
CA THR A 66 16.40 -16.81 -14.82
C THR A 66 16.94 -16.32 -16.17
N ARG A 67 18.08 -16.87 -16.63
CA ARG A 67 18.64 -16.57 -17.96
C ARG A 67 17.66 -16.93 -19.08
N LYS A 68 17.08 -18.14 -19.02
CA LYS A 68 16.08 -18.58 -19.99
C LYS A 68 14.87 -17.65 -20.03
N TRP A 69 14.39 -17.19 -18.87
CA TRP A 69 13.29 -16.21 -18.79
C TRP A 69 13.66 -14.93 -19.53
N LEU A 70 14.85 -14.36 -19.30
CA LEU A 70 15.28 -13.14 -19.98
C LEU A 70 15.34 -13.32 -21.50
N THR A 71 15.92 -14.43 -21.98
CA THR A 71 15.96 -14.73 -23.43
C THR A 71 14.56 -14.82 -24.04
N MET A 72 13.63 -15.49 -23.37
CA MET A 72 12.24 -15.59 -23.84
C MET A 72 11.52 -14.25 -23.83
N SER A 73 11.74 -13.42 -22.81
CA SER A 73 11.13 -12.10 -22.69
C SER A 73 11.63 -11.11 -23.74
N LEU A 74 12.90 -11.22 -24.17
CA LEU A 74 13.48 -10.41 -25.23
C LEU A 74 13.16 -10.94 -26.63
N GLY A 75 12.99 -12.25 -26.79
CA GLY A 75 12.67 -12.91 -28.07
C GLY A 75 11.20 -12.86 -28.50
N GLY A 76 10.29 -12.36 -27.64
CA GLY A 76 8.84 -12.42 -27.85
C GLY A 76 8.25 -11.50 -28.93
N LYS A 77 9.06 -10.71 -29.66
CA LYS A 77 8.60 -9.96 -30.85
C LYS A 77 8.66 -10.85 -32.10
N THR A 78 7.89 -11.94 -32.14
CA THR A 78 7.38 -12.57 -33.38
C THR A 78 6.59 -13.85 -33.03
N ALA A 79 5.26 -13.72 -32.96
CA ALA A 79 4.24 -14.73 -33.28
C ALA A 79 3.00 -14.57 -32.38
N GLN A 80 2.05 -13.77 -32.85
CA GLN A 80 0.64 -13.99 -32.55
C GLN A 80 0.21 -15.31 -33.21
N GLY A 81 -0.41 -16.21 -32.44
CA GLY A 81 -0.92 -17.48 -32.95
C GLY A 81 -1.68 -18.28 -31.90
N THR A 82 -2.93 -17.90 -31.71
CA THR A 82 -4.12 -18.72 -31.37
C THR A 82 -3.89 -20.16 -30.85
N LYS A 83 -4.39 -20.46 -29.63
CA LYS A 83 -5.39 -21.53 -29.36
C LYS A 83 -5.61 -21.81 -27.86
N GLY A 84 -6.89 -21.94 -27.49
CA GLY A 84 -7.38 -23.20 -26.94
C GLY A 84 -7.43 -23.35 -25.41
N LYS A 85 -8.58 -22.96 -24.86
CA LYS A 85 -9.10 -23.22 -23.51
C LYS A 85 -9.32 -24.74 -23.26
N THR A 86 -9.01 -25.25 -22.07
CA THR A 86 -9.80 -26.35 -21.46
C THR A 86 -9.73 -26.28 -19.93
N LYS A 87 -10.91 -26.23 -19.30
CA LYS A 87 -11.16 -26.28 -17.84
C LYS A 87 -11.09 -27.72 -17.34
N SER A 88 -10.71 -27.89 -16.08
CA SER A 88 -11.12 -29.03 -15.23
C SER A 88 -11.36 -28.52 -13.81
N SER A 89 -12.54 -28.80 -13.28
CA SER A 89 -13.03 -28.47 -11.95
C SER A 89 -12.72 -29.58 -10.95
N THR A 90 -12.47 -29.25 -9.69
CA THR A 90 -12.81 -30.16 -8.58
C THR A 90 -13.15 -29.36 -7.33
N THR A 91 -14.29 -29.73 -6.76
CA THR A 91 -14.93 -29.34 -5.50
C THR A 91 -14.20 -29.89 -4.28
N ALA A 92 -14.21 -29.17 -3.16
CA ALA A 92 -14.30 -29.73 -1.82
C ALA A 92 -14.73 -28.64 -0.83
N ASP A 93 -15.83 -28.92 -0.14
CA ASP A 93 -16.28 -28.31 1.11
C ASP A 93 -15.25 -28.56 2.23
N GLU A 94 -15.17 -27.66 3.23
CA GLU A 94 -15.21 -28.01 4.65
C GLU A 94 -15.14 -26.76 5.55
N ASP A 95 -15.94 -26.82 6.59
CA ASP A 95 -16.16 -25.87 7.67
C ASP A 95 -14.90 -25.56 8.50
N SER A 96 -14.82 -24.37 9.08
CA SER A 96 -14.37 -24.21 10.48
C SER A 96 -14.55 -22.79 11.00
N ASP A 97 -15.35 -22.71 12.06
CA ASP A 97 -15.36 -21.62 13.04
C ASP A 97 -13.95 -21.36 13.60
N SER A 98 -13.60 -20.09 13.79
CA SER A 98 -12.85 -19.68 14.99
C SER A 98 -12.87 -18.17 15.18
N ASP A 99 -13.44 -17.78 16.30
CA ASP A 99 -13.24 -16.50 16.99
C ASP A 99 -11.74 -16.24 17.21
N SER A 100 -11.31 -15.00 17.01
CA SER A 100 -10.23 -14.39 17.79
C SER A 100 -10.27 -12.88 17.64
N ASP A 101 -10.63 -12.26 18.75
CA ASP A 101 -10.26 -10.91 19.15
C ASP A 101 -8.74 -10.75 19.05
N ASP A 102 -8.28 -9.59 18.58
CA ASP A 102 -6.99 -9.03 18.98
C ASP A 102 -7.02 -7.52 18.68
N ASP A 103 -7.35 -6.79 19.75
CA ASP A 103 -7.17 -5.37 19.96
C ASP A 103 -5.66 -5.04 19.98
N ASP A 104 -5.26 -3.98 19.27
CA ASP A 104 -3.99 -3.29 19.51
C ASP A 104 -4.25 -1.78 19.40
N ASP A 105 -4.71 -1.25 20.53
CA ASP A 105 -4.77 0.17 20.86
C ASP A 105 -3.37 0.68 21.22
N ASP A 106 -2.78 1.48 20.33
CA ASP A 106 -1.63 2.33 20.66
C ASP A 106 -2.12 3.76 20.92
N ASP A 107 -2.60 3.98 22.15
CA ASP A 107 -2.75 5.29 22.78
C ASP A 107 -1.37 5.93 22.97
N PHE A 108 -1.14 7.09 22.34
CA PHE A 108 -0.01 7.96 22.69
C PHE A 108 -0.50 9.36 22.99
N ALA A 109 -0.38 9.72 24.28
CA ALA A 109 -0.73 10.99 24.88
C ALA A 109 0.06 12.17 24.28
N ASP A 110 -0.66 13.26 24.02
CA ASP A 110 -0.14 14.59 23.70
C ASP A 110 0.54 15.23 24.93
N GLY A 111 1.68 15.89 24.68
CA GLY A 111 2.33 16.82 25.60
C GLY A 111 2.34 18.24 24.99
N PRO A 112 2.28 19.31 25.80
CA PRO A 112 1.81 20.62 25.36
C PRO A 112 2.85 21.42 24.58
N GLU A 113 2.35 22.15 23.58
CA GLU A 113 3.03 23.16 22.79
C GLU A 113 3.37 24.41 23.62
N GLY A 114 4.57 24.95 23.43
CA GLY A 114 4.96 26.30 23.84
C GLY A 114 4.95 27.25 22.63
N PRO A 115 4.60 28.53 22.80
CA PRO A 115 4.40 29.46 21.69
C PRO A 115 5.72 30.11 21.30
N ASP A 116 5.96 30.31 20.00
CA ASP A 116 6.87 31.39 19.61
C ASP A 116 6.41 32.17 18.37
N SER A 117 6.53 33.47 18.57
CA SER A 117 6.07 34.65 17.84
C SER A 117 6.40 34.73 16.35
N MET A 118 5.46 35.38 15.63
CA MET A 118 5.64 36.00 14.32
C MET A 118 6.71 37.11 14.29
N ALA A 119 7.42 37.23 13.17
CA ALA A 119 7.65 38.50 12.45
C ALA A 119 8.21 38.25 11.02
N PRO A 120 8.07 39.21 10.08
CA PRO A 120 7.93 38.91 8.64
C PRO A 120 9.11 39.36 7.76
N ASP A 121 8.94 39.06 6.46
CA ASP A 121 9.50 39.74 5.28
C ASP A 121 10.90 39.29 4.80
N VAL A 122 11.01 38.92 3.52
CA VAL A 122 11.77 39.61 2.44
C VAL A 122 11.81 38.70 1.18
N GLY A 123 11.21 39.16 0.08
CA GLY A 123 11.69 38.96 -1.29
C GLY A 123 11.49 37.60 -1.99
N GLU A 124 10.47 37.51 -2.86
CA GLU A 124 10.40 36.51 -3.93
C GLU A 124 11.46 36.78 -5.02
N PRO A 125 12.30 35.81 -5.40
CA PRO A 125 13.03 35.86 -6.66
C PRO A 125 12.25 35.14 -7.76
N ASP A 126 12.08 35.88 -8.86
CA ASP A 126 11.55 35.52 -10.17
C ASP A 126 12.18 34.23 -10.72
N TYR A 127 11.43 33.12 -10.68
CA TYR A 127 11.87 31.81 -11.20
C TYR A 127 11.34 31.60 -12.63
N LYS A 128 12.25 31.70 -13.60
CA LYS A 128 12.02 31.23 -14.97
C LYS A 128 12.11 29.69 -15.02
N PRO A 129 11.13 28.98 -15.59
CA PRO A 129 11.22 27.53 -15.72
C PRO A 129 12.22 27.20 -16.83
N GLU A 130 13.40 26.72 -16.47
CA GLU A 130 14.25 25.98 -17.40
C GLU A 130 13.63 24.60 -17.65
N ASP A 131 13.06 24.48 -18.84
CA ASP A 131 12.59 23.27 -19.47
C ASP A 131 13.78 22.35 -19.79
N SER A 132 14.08 21.40 -18.89
CA SER A 132 14.92 20.25 -19.20
C SER A 132 14.66 19.07 -18.25
N THR A 133 13.40 18.62 -18.17
CA THR A 133 13.16 17.22 -17.82
C THR A 133 13.19 16.40 -19.10
N THR A 134 14.38 15.97 -19.50
CA THR A 134 14.50 14.79 -20.37
C THR A 134 13.86 13.62 -19.64
N ASP A 135 12.62 13.31 -20.04
CA ASP A 135 11.96 12.04 -19.79
C ASP A 135 12.85 10.95 -20.39
N GLU A 136 13.73 10.37 -19.58
CA GLU A 136 14.52 9.21 -19.98
C GLU A 136 13.57 8.02 -20.14
N SER A 137 12.95 7.95 -21.32
CA SER A 137 12.24 6.76 -21.77
C SER A 137 13.25 5.61 -21.80
N PHE A 138 13.20 4.76 -20.77
CA PHE A 138 14.11 3.65 -20.59
C PHE A 138 14.06 2.72 -21.82
N LYS A 139 15.16 2.63 -22.57
CA LYS A 139 15.23 1.83 -23.79
C LYS A 139 15.58 0.40 -23.43
N PHE A 140 14.57 -0.46 -23.30
CA PHE A 140 14.74 -1.92 -23.17
C PHE A 140 15.49 -2.57 -24.35
N ASP A 141 15.72 -1.82 -25.42
CA ASP A 141 16.43 -2.24 -26.62
C ASP A 141 17.96 -2.03 -26.52
N ALA A 142 18.50 -1.57 -25.37
CA ALA A 142 19.94 -1.46 -25.19
C ALA A 142 20.61 -2.84 -25.36
N PRO A 143 21.66 -2.95 -26.20
CA PRO A 143 22.28 -4.25 -26.52
C PRO A 143 22.91 -4.93 -25.29
N GLU A 144 23.23 -4.17 -24.24
CA GLU A 144 23.80 -4.65 -22.98
C GLU A 144 22.75 -5.28 -22.05
N PHE A 145 21.46 -4.98 -22.26
CA PHE A 145 20.35 -5.50 -21.44
C PHE A 145 20.21 -7.02 -21.58
N LYS A 146 20.51 -7.56 -22.77
CA LYS A 146 20.48 -9.02 -23.02
C LYS A 146 21.55 -9.78 -22.22
N ASN A 147 22.62 -9.09 -21.84
CA ASN A 147 23.77 -9.62 -21.12
C ASN A 147 23.69 -9.31 -19.61
N ALA A 148 22.60 -8.70 -19.14
CA ALA A 148 22.45 -8.28 -17.74
C ALA A 148 22.49 -9.44 -16.73
N LEU A 149 22.31 -10.68 -17.17
CA LEU A 149 22.36 -11.89 -16.35
C LEU A 149 23.54 -12.80 -16.72
N ASP A 150 24.57 -12.27 -17.37
CA ASP A 150 25.79 -13.01 -17.64
C ASP A 150 26.58 -13.30 -16.35
N ASP A 151 27.67 -14.06 -16.47
CA ASP A 151 28.52 -14.36 -15.33
C ASP A 151 29.11 -13.07 -14.76
N THR A 152 29.49 -12.10 -15.61
CA THR A 152 29.92 -10.77 -15.19
C THR A 152 28.73 -9.80 -15.20
N PRO A 153 28.37 -9.17 -14.07
CA PRO A 153 27.26 -8.23 -14.03
C PRO A 153 27.60 -6.89 -14.69
N ASN A 154 26.57 -6.19 -15.15
CA ASN A 154 26.63 -4.85 -15.74
C ASN A 154 25.62 -3.90 -15.07
N GLU A 155 25.50 -2.67 -15.57
CA GLU A 155 24.61 -1.64 -15.00
C GLU A 155 23.13 -2.04 -14.93
N HIS A 156 22.68 -2.93 -15.81
CA HIS A 156 21.29 -3.39 -15.88
C HIS A 156 21.01 -4.64 -15.05
N SER A 157 22.05 -5.31 -14.53
CA SER A 157 21.89 -6.52 -13.70
C SER A 157 20.95 -6.34 -12.51
N PRO A 158 21.00 -5.24 -11.71
CA PRO A 158 20.02 -4.98 -10.66
C PRO A 158 18.57 -4.99 -11.17
N LYS A 159 18.33 -4.25 -12.26
CA LYS A 159 17.01 -4.04 -12.84
C LYS A 159 16.38 -5.33 -13.30
N VAL A 160 17.13 -6.09 -14.10
CA VAL A 160 16.66 -7.34 -14.68
C VAL A 160 16.38 -8.39 -13.61
N LEU A 161 17.23 -8.44 -12.57
CA LEU A 161 16.99 -9.31 -11.44
C LEU A 161 15.72 -8.90 -10.67
N ALA A 162 15.53 -7.60 -10.39
CA ALA A 162 14.32 -7.10 -9.75
C ALA A 162 13.05 -7.48 -10.54
N LEU A 163 13.07 -7.30 -11.87
CA LEU A 163 11.97 -7.69 -12.77
C LEU A 163 11.69 -9.20 -12.71
N TYR A 164 12.73 -10.03 -12.68
CA TYR A 164 12.56 -11.47 -12.55
C TYR A 164 11.89 -11.87 -11.22
N LEU A 165 12.32 -11.26 -10.10
CA LEU A 165 11.75 -11.53 -8.78
C LEU A 165 10.26 -11.15 -8.75
N VAL A 166 9.91 -10.00 -9.31
CA VAL A 166 8.53 -9.55 -9.46
C VAL A 166 7.73 -10.53 -10.32
N TYR A 167 8.26 -10.94 -11.48
CA TYR A 167 7.60 -11.90 -12.35
C TYR A 167 7.31 -13.24 -11.65
N LYS A 168 8.25 -13.77 -10.87
CA LYS A 168 8.04 -15.04 -10.15
C LYS A 168 6.97 -14.94 -9.07
N ILE A 169 6.96 -13.86 -8.29
CA ILE A 169 6.07 -13.76 -7.14
C ILE A 169 4.69 -13.23 -7.51
N PHE A 170 4.61 -12.21 -8.36
CA PHE A 170 3.35 -11.57 -8.69
C PHE A 170 2.67 -12.22 -9.89
N HIS A 171 3.41 -12.54 -10.96
CA HIS A 171 2.82 -13.12 -12.17
C HIS A 171 2.67 -14.64 -12.07
N GLN A 172 3.66 -15.37 -11.53
CA GLN A 172 3.56 -16.83 -11.37
C GLN A 172 3.01 -17.29 -10.01
N GLY A 173 2.65 -16.36 -9.12
CA GLY A 173 2.06 -16.67 -7.81
C GLY A 173 2.94 -17.53 -6.90
N LYS A 174 4.27 -17.45 -7.03
CA LYS A 174 5.20 -18.26 -6.21
C LYS A 174 5.36 -17.66 -4.81
N LYS A 175 5.72 -18.53 -3.84
CA LYS A 175 6.00 -18.13 -2.46
C LYS A 175 7.32 -17.36 -2.34
N ILE A 176 7.45 -16.54 -1.30
CA ILE A 176 8.62 -15.69 -1.01
C ILE A 176 9.95 -16.44 -1.02
N GLN A 177 9.98 -17.70 -0.58
CA GLN A 177 11.19 -18.52 -0.56
C GLN A 177 11.80 -18.69 -1.97
N THR A 178 10.98 -18.54 -3.02
CA THR A 178 11.43 -18.53 -4.42
C THR A 178 12.27 -17.30 -4.71
N ALA A 179 11.83 -16.11 -4.28
CA ALA A 179 12.56 -14.86 -4.42
C ALA A 179 13.86 -14.89 -3.59
N ASP A 180 13.80 -15.35 -2.34
CA ASP A 180 15.00 -15.50 -1.50
C ASP A 180 16.02 -16.47 -2.10
N THR A 181 15.55 -17.60 -2.64
CA THR A 181 16.44 -18.57 -3.30
C THR A 181 17.10 -17.96 -4.54
N ALA A 182 16.34 -17.27 -5.38
CA ALA A 182 16.88 -16.61 -6.57
C ALA A 182 17.89 -15.52 -6.21
N ARG A 183 17.54 -14.65 -5.26
CA ARG A 183 18.44 -13.63 -4.73
C ARG A 183 19.74 -14.24 -4.22
N ALA A 184 19.67 -15.30 -3.42
CA ALA A 184 20.84 -15.96 -2.84
C ALA A 184 21.70 -16.68 -3.89
N ALA A 185 21.09 -17.23 -4.94
CA ALA A 185 21.79 -17.84 -6.07
C ALA A 185 22.61 -16.81 -6.85
N TRP A 186 21.98 -15.70 -7.26
CA TRP A 186 22.64 -14.61 -7.97
C TRP A 186 23.71 -13.92 -7.13
N LYS A 187 23.45 -13.69 -5.83
CA LYS A 187 24.45 -13.14 -4.92
C LYS A 187 25.69 -14.02 -4.83
N ARG A 188 25.50 -15.34 -4.81
CA ARG A 188 26.61 -16.31 -4.80
C ARG A 188 27.39 -16.27 -6.11
N LEU A 189 26.71 -16.33 -7.25
CA LEU A 189 27.35 -16.33 -8.56
C LEU A 189 28.32 -15.15 -8.68
N TRP A 190 27.80 -13.93 -8.57
CA TRP A 190 28.60 -12.73 -8.79
C TRP A 190 29.69 -12.52 -7.74
N LYS A 191 29.51 -13.01 -6.52
CA LYS A 191 30.54 -12.93 -5.46
C LYS A 191 31.87 -13.61 -5.83
N PHE A 192 31.87 -14.57 -6.76
CA PHE A 192 33.05 -15.38 -7.10
C PHE A 192 33.52 -15.25 -8.54
N VAL A 193 32.87 -14.43 -9.37
CA VAL A 193 33.20 -14.34 -10.81
C VAL A 193 34.52 -13.63 -11.07
N ASP A 194 34.79 -12.52 -10.38
CA ASP A 194 36.00 -11.72 -10.55
C ASP A 194 36.63 -11.38 -9.20
N GLY A 195 37.15 -12.41 -8.52
CA GLY A 195 37.80 -12.26 -7.22
C GLY A 195 36.92 -11.56 -6.18
N ASP A 196 37.36 -10.38 -5.73
CA ASP A 196 36.65 -9.54 -4.77
C ASP A 196 35.95 -8.32 -5.40
N THR A 197 36.01 -8.12 -6.73
CA THR A 197 35.44 -6.95 -7.44
C THR A 197 33.94 -6.75 -7.16
N PHE A 198 33.17 -7.84 -7.12
CA PHE A 198 31.72 -7.79 -6.95
C PHE A 198 31.26 -8.11 -5.52
N ARG A 199 32.07 -7.71 -4.53
CA ARG A 199 31.74 -7.83 -3.11
C ARG A 199 31.39 -6.47 -2.51
N GLY A 200 30.34 -6.44 -1.68
CA GLY A 200 29.88 -5.23 -1.02
C GLY A 200 28.77 -4.51 -1.80
N ARG A 201 28.55 -3.24 -1.45
CA ARG A 201 27.45 -2.42 -1.99
C ARG A 201 27.67 -2.09 -3.47
N TRP A 202 26.63 -2.27 -4.29
CA TRP A 202 26.66 -1.94 -5.72
C TRP A 202 26.86 -0.45 -5.94
N HIS A 203 27.88 -0.07 -6.72
CA HIS A 203 28.16 1.31 -7.11
C HIS A 203 29.04 1.37 -8.36
N TYR A 204 29.04 2.51 -9.04
CA TYR A 204 29.97 2.78 -10.14
C TYR A 204 31.26 3.38 -9.57
N ASN A 205 32.39 2.72 -9.83
CA ASN A 205 33.71 3.21 -9.45
C ASN A 205 34.28 4.04 -10.61
N THR A 206 34.33 5.36 -10.42
CA THR A 206 34.82 6.31 -11.43
C THR A 206 36.32 6.21 -11.69
N ALA A 207 37.12 5.79 -10.71
CA ALA A 207 38.57 5.65 -10.87
C ALA A 207 38.93 4.47 -11.80
N ASN A 208 38.14 3.39 -11.73
CA ASN A 208 38.33 2.19 -12.53
C ASN A 208 37.38 2.12 -13.74
N SER A 209 36.53 3.13 -13.92
CA SER A 209 35.48 3.21 -14.95
C SER A 209 34.62 1.95 -15.07
N ARG A 210 34.31 1.30 -13.94
CA ARG A 210 33.59 0.02 -13.90
C ARG A 210 32.64 -0.06 -12.71
N TRP A 211 31.64 -0.93 -12.83
CA TRP A 211 30.75 -1.24 -11.73
C TRP A 211 31.39 -2.22 -10.74
N GLU A 212 31.27 -1.95 -9.45
CA GLU A 212 31.81 -2.74 -8.36
C GLU A 212 30.74 -3.02 -7.29
N GLY A 213 30.96 -4.04 -6.46
CA GLY A 213 29.98 -4.54 -5.51
C GLY A 213 29.01 -5.56 -6.11
N ASN A 214 28.05 -6.05 -5.33
CA ASN A 214 27.12 -7.08 -5.79
C ASN A 214 25.80 -6.44 -6.23
N PRO A 215 25.31 -6.67 -7.46
CA PRO A 215 24.04 -6.09 -7.93
C PRO A 215 22.83 -6.47 -7.06
N VAL A 216 22.89 -7.62 -6.37
CA VAL A 216 21.85 -8.03 -5.41
C VAL A 216 21.73 -7.10 -4.21
N ASP A 217 22.81 -6.39 -3.88
CA ASP A 217 22.88 -5.45 -2.75
C ASP A 217 22.68 -3.99 -3.23
N SER A 218 22.10 -3.81 -4.41
CA SER A 218 21.61 -2.52 -4.91
C SER A 218 20.31 -2.11 -4.20
N SER A 219 20.04 -0.80 -4.14
CA SER A 219 18.77 -0.30 -3.60
C SER A 219 17.57 -0.84 -4.36
N GLU A 220 17.66 -0.95 -5.68
CA GLU A 220 16.57 -1.46 -6.52
C GLU A 220 16.15 -2.89 -6.17
N VAL A 221 17.11 -3.79 -5.94
CA VAL A 221 16.81 -5.18 -5.57
C VAL A 221 16.32 -5.27 -4.13
N GLU A 222 16.88 -4.48 -3.20
CA GLU A 222 16.43 -4.44 -1.81
C GLU A 222 14.99 -3.91 -1.69
N ASP A 223 14.68 -2.79 -2.33
CA ASP A 223 13.33 -2.19 -2.35
C ASP A 223 12.30 -3.16 -2.96
N THR A 224 12.72 -3.89 -4.00
CA THR A 224 11.89 -4.95 -4.62
C THR A 224 11.64 -6.10 -3.65
N MET A 225 12.66 -6.55 -2.93
CA MET A 225 12.54 -7.62 -1.94
C MET A 225 11.72 -7.20 -0.73
N GLU A 226 11.85 -5.96 -0.26
CA GLU A 226 11.01 -5.40 0.78
C GLU A 226 9.54 -5.35 0.33
N SER A 227 9.28 -4.95 -0.92
CA SER A 227 7.94 -5.00 -1.51
C SER A 227 7.37 -6.43 -1.58
N ILE A 228 8.20 -7.41 -1.95
CA ILE A 228 7.84 -8.84 -1.97
C ILE A 228 7.56 -9.37 -0.56
N LYS A 229 8.40 -9.04 0.43
CA LYS A 229 8.19 -9.39 1.84
C LYS A 229 6.91 -8.77 2.37
N ASN A 230 6.69 -7.50 2.06
CA ASN A 230 5.45 -6.80 2.30
C ASN A 230 4.30 -7.31 1.44
N LYS A 231 4.43 -8.31 0.58
CA LYS A 231 3.28 -8.96 -0.07
C LYS A 231 3.08 -10.34 0.52
N CYS A 232 4.13 -11.15 0.59
CA CYS A 232 4.04 -12.52 1.06
C CYS A 232 3.95 -12.65 2.59
N GLY A 233 4.57 -11.76 3.36
CA GLY A 233 4.32 -11.65 4.81
C GLY A 233 2.91 -11.17 5.14
N LYS A 234 2.12 -10.83 4.10
CA LYS A 234 0.69 -10.54 4.18
C LYS A 234 -0.19 -11.71 3.71
N ASP A 235 0.41 -12.78 3.18
CA ASP A 235 -0.31 -13.96 2.66
C ASP A 235 -0.40 -15.08 3.71
N ASP A 236 0.43 -15.06 4.78
CA ASP A 236 0.37 -16.03 5.91
C ASP A 236 -0.62 -15.61 7.02
N GLY A 237 -1.27 -14.44 6.90
CA GLY A 237 -2.46 -14.07 7.66
C GLY A 237 -3.44 -13.42 6.70
N GLU A 238 -4.69 -13.89 6.67
CA GLU A 238 -5.75 -13.32 5.83
C GLU A 238 -5.83 -11.81 6.04
N ARG A 239 -5.22 -11.03 5.14
CA ARG A 239 -5.47 -9.60 5.14
C ARG A 239 -6.88 -9.39 4.66
N LYS A 240 -7.77 -9.08 5.62
CA LYS A 240 -9.04 -8.39 5.40
C LYS A 240 -8.77 -6.98 4.85
N HIS A 241 -8.18 -6.89 3.67
CA HIS A 241 -8.02 -5.63 2.96
C HIS A 241 -9.41 -5.08 2.69
N SER A 242 -9.69 -3.89 3.24
CA SER A 242 -10.99 -3.23 3.05
C SER A 242 -11.43 -3.27 1.59
N LEU A 243 -12.60 -3.82 1.29
CA LEU A 243 -13.16 -3.76 -0.06
C LEU A 243 -13.23 -2.30 -0.53
N ALA A 244 -13.08 -2.09 -1.84
CA ALA A 244 -13.21 -0.77 -2.43
C ALA A 244 -14.70 -0.42 -2.60
N MET A 245 -15.09 0.78 -2.18
CA MET A 245 -16.44 1.27 -2.39
C MET A 245 -16.55 1.82 -3.82
N THR A 246 -16.95 0.97 -4.77
CA THR A 246 -17.08 1.36 -6.18
C THR A 246 -18.19 2.40 -6.36
N GLU A 247 -18.21 3.06 -7.51
CA GLU A 247 -19.31 3.95 -7.92
C GLU A 247 -20.67 3.22 -7.83
N GLU A 248 -20.78 2.03 -8.42
CA GLU A 248 -21.99 1.21 -8.38
C GLU A 248 -22.45 0.89 -6.94
N PHE A 249 -21.51 0.64 -6.03
CA PHE A 249 -21.83 0.40 -4.62
C PHE A 249 -22.29 1.67 -3.91
N MET A 250 -21.69 2.83 -4.21
CA MET A 250 -22.15 4.13 -3.73
C MET A 250 -23.59 4.40 -4.18
N GLU A 251 -23.91 4.16 -5.45
CA GLU A 251 -25.26 4.32 -5.99
C GLU A 251 -26.28 3.41 -5.30
N ARG A 252 -25.94 2.13 -5.09
CA ARG A 252 -26.81 1.19 -4.36
C ARG A 252 -27.05 1.62 -2.92
N ILE A 253 -26.01 2.08 -2.22
CA ILE A 253 -26.13 2.60 -0.85
C ILE A 253 -27.03 3.83 -0.81
N PHE A 254 -26.85 4.77 -1.75
CA PHE A 254 -27.64 6.01 -1.76
C PHE A 254 -29.08 5.73 -2.17
N GLY A 255 -29.30 4.81 -3.11
CA GLY A 255 -30.64 4.35 -3.50
C GLY A 255 -31.37 3.61 -2.38
N TRP A 256 -30.68 2.79 -1.58
CA TRP A 256 -31.25 2.22 -0.35
C TRP A 256 -31.58 3.32 0.66
N SER A 257 -30.63 4.23 0.90
CA SER A 257 -30.83 5.36 1.82
C SER A 257 -31.99 6.25 1.40
N ASP A 258 -32.26 6.43 0.11
CA ASP A 258 -33.40 7.19 -0.42
C ASP A 258 -34.73 6.48 -0.20
N LYS A 259 -34.74 5.14 -0.21
CA LYS A 259 -35.95 4.36 0.15
C LYS A 259 -36.27 4.49 1.64
N VAL A 260 -35.25 4.52 2.49
CA VAL A 260 -35.41 4.65 3.96
C VAL A 260 -35.71 6.09 4.37
N CYS A 261 -34.98 7.06 3.80
CA CYS A 261 -35.11 8.48 4.09
C CYS A 261 -35.22 9.26 2.78
N PRO A 262 -36.45 9.47 2.25
CA PRO A 262 -36.67 10.04 0.92
C PRO A 262 -36.07 11.44 0.73
N PRO A 263 -35.52 11.78 -0.45
CA PRO A 263 -34.97 13.10 -0.72
C PRO A 263 -35.92 14.28 -0.47
N SER A 264 -37.22 14.07 -0.65
CA SER A 264 -38.26 15.07 -0.36
C SER A 264 -38.33 15.44 1.13
N SER A 265 -37.92 14.53 2.02
CA SER A 265 -37.84 14.79 3.46
C SER A 265 -36.68 15.71 3.85
N TYR A 266 -35.65 15.84 2.99
CA TYR A 266 -34.44 16.59 3.32
C TYR A 266 -34.70 18.08 3.52
N ASN A 267 -35.62 18.65 2.75
CA ASN A 267 -35.96 20.07 2.80
C ASN A 267 -37.17 20.36 3.72
N SER A 268 -37.81 19.32 4.26
CA SER A 268 -38.98 19.47 5.14
C SER A 268 -38.54 19.44 6.60
N PRO A 269 -39.11 20.30 7.47
CA PRO A 269 -38.81 20.26 8.89
C PRO A 269 -39.17 18.92 9.53
N SER A 270 -38.33 18.46 10.46
CA SER A 270 -38.56 17.20 11.17
C SER A 270 -39.72 17.36 12.17
N LYS A 271 -40.74 16.49 12.11
CA LYS A 271 -41.91 16.60 13.02
C LYS A 271 -41.73 15.82 14.32
N THR A 272 -40.92 14.76 14.30
CA THR A 272 -40.63 13.92 15.48
C THR A 272 -39.12 13.79 15.69
N HIS A 273 -38.72 13.44 16.91
CA HIS A 273 -37.33 13.15 17.23
C HIS A 273 -36.79 11.96 16.42
N GLU A 274 -37.59 10.90 16.17
CA GLU A 274 -37.11 9.78 15.34
C GLU A 274 -36.87 10.19 13.90
N GLN A 275 -37.75 11.03 13.34
CA GLN A 275 -37.56 11.57 11.98
C GLN A 275 -36.29 12.40 11.89
N LYS A 276 -36.02 13.24 12.89
CA LYS A 276 -34.80 14.05 12.97
C LYS A 276 -33.57 13.16 13.05
N ALA A 277 -33.56 12.15 13.93
CA ALA A 277 -32.45 11.23 14.09
C ALA A 277 -32.16 10.44 12.80
N LEU A 278 -33.20 9.91 12.14
CA LEU A 278 -33.08 9.19 10.87
C LEU A 278 -32.50 10.10 9.78
N LYS A 279 -33.09 11.29 9.61
CA LYS A 279 -32.66 12.29 8.63
C LYS A 279 -31.21 12.71 8.84
N THR A 280 -30.83 12.97 10.10
CA THR A 280 -29.46 13.35 10.47
C THR A 280 -28.48 12.26 10.05
N LYS A 281 -28.70 11.01 10.47
CA LYS A 281 -27.82 9.89 10.16
C LYS A 281 -27.63 9.66 8.65
N HIS A 282 -28.73 9.64 7.90
CA HIS A 282 -28.67 9.38 6.46
C HIS A 282 -28.01 10.52 5.68
N LEU A 283 -28.31 11.77 6.03
CA LEU A 283 -27.72 12.92 5.34
C LEU A 283 -26.24 13.10 5.69
N GLU A 284 -25.87 12.89 6.96
CA GLU A 284 -24.48 12.90 7.41
C GLU A 284 -23.67 11.81 6.71
N PHE A 285 -24.16 10.57 6.71
CA PHE A 285 -23.46 9.47 6.05
C PHE A 285 -23.24 9.76 4.56
N LYS A 286 -24.23 10.30 3.86
CA LYS A 286 -24.10 10.66 2.43
C LYS A 286 -23.04 11.73 2.20
N ALA A 287 -23.06 12.79 3.01
CA ALA A 287 -22.04 13.84 2.94
C ALA A 287 -20.65 13.30 3.27
N PHE A 288 -20.53 12.47 4.30
CA PHE A 288 -19.27 11.84 4.70
C PHE A 288 -18.73 10.93 3.60
N ALA A 289 -19.54 9.98 3.12
CA ALA A 289 -19.15 8.97 2.14
C ALA A 289 -18.76 9.60 0.81
N SER A 290 -19.58 10.53 0.27
CA SER A 290 -19.28 11.22 -0.98
C SER A 290 -18.02 12.09 -0.88
N THR A 291 -17.82 12.76 0.26
CA THR A 291 -16.60 13.56 0.50
C THR A 291 -15.38 12.66 0.62
N ALA A 292 -15.41 11.61 1.44
CA ALA A 292 -14.32 10.64 1.60
C ALA A 292 -13.93 9.99 0.26
N TRP A 293 -14.93 9.64 -0.55
CA TRP A 293 -14.72 9.06 -1.87
C TRP A 293 -14.14 10.08 -2.86
N THR A 294 -14.56 11.34 -2.78
CA THR A 294 -14.05 12.40 -3.65
C THR A 294 -12.62 12.79 -3.31
N VAL A 295 -12.30 13.08 -2.04
CA VAL A 295 -10.96 13.61 -1.64
C VAL A 295 -9.94 12.55 -1.26
N TRP A 296 -10.35 11.27 -1.20
CA TRP A 296 -9.50 10.13 -0.82
C TRP A 296 -8.89 10.31 0.58
N SER A 297 -9.63 10.98 1.45
CA SER A 297 -9.25 11.16 2.84
C SER A 297 -9.26 9.82 3.56
N ARG A 298 -8.49 9.75 4.64
CA ARG A 298 -8.70 8.71 5.64
C ARG A 298 -9.80 9.18 6.59
N ASN A 299 -10.55 8.26 7.17
CA ASN A 299 -11.67 8.64 8.04
C ASN A 299 -11.26 9.57 9.19
N PHE A 300 -10.11 9.31 9.84
CA PHE A 300 -9.61 10.17 10.92
C PHE A 300 -9.26 11.60 10.48
N GLU A 301 -8.99 11.81 9.18
CA GLU A 301 -8.72 13.14 8.62
C GLU A 301 -10.04 13.86 8.40
N LEU A 302 -11.06 13.15 7.92
CA LEU A 302 -12.35 13.73 7.54
C LEU A 302 -13.26 14.02 8.72
N VAL A 303 -13.32 13.15 9.74
CA VAL A 303 -14.14 13.41 10.94
C VAL A 303 -13.70 14.69 11.66
N LYS A 304 -12.42 15.08 11.54
CA LYS A 304 -11.86 16.30 12.13
C LYS A 304 -12.10 17.56 11.30
N LEU A 305 -12.81 17.48 10.19
CA LEU A 305 -13.09 18.64 9.33
C LEU A 305 -13.97 19.66 10.06
N GLN A 306 -13.54 20.92 10.09
CA GLN A 306 -14.26 22.01 10.75
C GLN A 306 -14.79 23.02 9.71
N GLU A 307 -15.73 23.87 10.11
CA GLU A 307 -16.30 24.90 9.22
C GLU A 307 -15.22 25.84 8.64
N LYS A 308 -14.20 26.21 9.42
CA LYS A 308 -13.07 27.04 8.94
C LYS A 308 -12.24 26.39 7.83
N ASP A 309 -12.35 25.08 7.66
CA ASP A 309 -11.63 24.33 6.63
C ASP A 309 -12.37 24.34 5.28
N LEU A 310 -13.56 24.94 5.23
CA LEU A 310 -14.39 25.05 4.04
C LEU A 310 -14.48 26.49 3.56
N SER A 311 -14.45 26.69 2.24
CA SER A 311 -14.64 28.01 1.61
C SER A 311 -15.53 27.87 0.39
N PHE A 312 -16.74 28.42 0.47
CA PHE A 312 -17.78 28.31 -0.56
C PHE A 312 -17.85 29.54 -1.46
N GLY A 313 -18.56 29.40 -2.59
CA GLY A 313 -18.83 30.52 -3.50
C GLY A 313 -17.63 30.93 -4.36
N LEU A 314 -16.65 30.02 -4.53
CA LEU A 314 -15.45 30.29 -5.31
C LEU A 314 -15.67 29.95 -6.79
N GLN A 315 -14.92 30.63 -7.65
CA GLN A 315 -14.90 30.38 -9.10
C GLN A 315 -13.47 30.21 -9.57
N ASP A 316 -13.22 29.30 -10.51
CA ASP A 316 -11.89 29.08 -11.06
C ASP A 316 -11.72 29.80 -12.41
N PRO A 317 -10.97 30.92 -12.47
CA PRO A 317 -10.76 31.65 -13.72
C PRO A 317 -10.09 30.80 -14.81
N ARG A 318 -9.34 29.76 -14.42
CA ARG A 318 -8.66 28.87 -15.36
C ARG A 318 -9.58 27.78 -15.91
N ALA A 319 -10.73 27.56 -15.29
CA ALA A 319 -11.74 26.58 -15.71
C ALA A 319 -13.04 27.29 -16.12
N LEU A 320 -12.95 28.38 -16.89
CA LEU A 320 -14.10 29.14 -17.40
C LEU A 320 -15.04 29.64 -16.28
N ASN A 321 -14.47 30.05 -15.14
CA ASN A 321 -15.22 30.46 -13.94
C ASN A 321 -16.15 29.37 -13.39
N ALA A 322 -15.80 28.09 -13.59
CA ALA A 322 -16.54 26.99 -13.00
C ALA A 322 -16.62 27.16 -11.46
N PRO A 323 -17.82 27.00 -10.87
CA PRO A 323 -17.99 27.15 -9.44
C PRO A 323 -17.40 25.94 -8.70
N TYR A 324 -16.78 26.22 -7.55
CA TYR A 324 -16.25 25.20 -6.66
C TYR A 324 -16.35 25.67 -5.21
N PHE A 325 -16.17 24.75 -4.27
CA PHE A 325 -15.76 25.10 -2.92
C PHE A 325 -14.39 24.51 -2.63
N GLU A 326 -13.63 25.18 -1.78
CA GLU A 326 -12.35 24.67 -1.31
C GLU A 326 -12.55 23.92 0.00
N LEU A 327 -11.91 22.75 0.12
CA LEU A 327 -11.84 21.94 1.32
C LEU A 327 -10.39 21.76 1.73
N HIS A 328 -10.05 22.06 2.98
CA HIS A 328 -8.70 21.95 3.51
C HIS A 328 -8.57 20.83 4.55
N LEU A 329 -7.75 19.82 4.29
CA LEU A 329 -7.42 18.77 5.26
C LEU A 329 -6.16 19.13 6.06
N THR A 330 -6.34 19.79 7.20
CA THR A 330 -5.25 20.24 8.09
C THR A 330 -4.47 19.10 8.76
N ASN A 331 -5.15 18.03 9.15
CA ASN A 331 -4.59 16.94 9.96
C ASN A 331 -4.13 15.71 9.16
N ARG A 332 -3.49 15.91 8.01
CA ARG A 332 -3.12 14.80 7.13
C ARG A 332 -1.89 14.02 7.62
N LYS A 333 -2.07 12.73 7.92
CA LYS A 333 -0.98 11.87 8.43
C LYS A 333 0.15 11.74 7.41
N GLY A 334 1.37 12.02 7.86
CA GLY A 334 2.61 11.89 7.07
C GLY A 334 3.11 13.21 6.45
N TRP A 335 2.29 14.26 6.45
CA TRP A 335 2.68 15.55 5.88
C TRP A 335 3.53 16.39 6.85
N GLN A 336 3.11 16.53 8.11
CA GLN A 336 3.83 17.31 9.13
C GLN A 336 5.29 16.86 9.33
N LYS A 337 5.56 15.54 9.28
CA LYS A 337 6.92 14.98 9.42
C LYS A 337 7.83 15.24 8.19
N ARG A 338 7.26 15.56 7.02
CA ARG A 338 7.99 15.69 5.74
C ARG A 338 8.31 17.14 5.37
N ILE A 339 7.52 18.11 5.84
CA ILE A 339 7.83 19.55 5.70
C ILE A 339 9.24 19.87 6.23
N ASN A 340 9.64 19.21 7.32
CA ASN A 340 10.93 19.44 7.97
C ASN A 340 12.12 18.71 7.31
N LYS A 341 11.88 17.73 6.42
CA LYS A 341 12.95 16.85 5.90
C LYS A 341 13.42 17.16 4.48
N THR A 342 12.57 17.71 3.60
CA THR A 342 12.95 17.86 2.19
C THR A 342 12.36 19.13 1.56
N LYS A 343 13.20 20.12 1.28
CA LYS A 343 12.80 21.36 0.56
C LYS A 343 12.29 21.10 -0.87
N LYS A 344 12.48 19.90 -1.43
CA LYS A 344 12.15 19.54 -2.83
C LYS A 344 10.69 19.17 -3.10
N GLU A 345 9.89 18.79 -2.10
CA GLU A 345 8.48 18.42 -2.31
C GLU A 345 7.53 19.61 -2.09
N THR A 346 7.66 20.65 -2.93
CA THR A 346 6.80 21.84 -2.88
C THR A 346 5.36 21.58 -3.36
N ASP A 347 5.18 20.63 -4.27
CA ASP A 347 3.90 20.43 -4.96
C ASP A 347 2.85 19.72 -4.10
N LEU A 348 3.24 19.01 -3.04
CA LEU A 348 2.34 18.28 -2.14
C LEU A 348 1.77 19.15 -1.00
N ARG A 349 1.99 20.47 -1.06
CA ARG A 349 1.89 21.41 0.08
C ARG A 349 0.54 22.05 0.38
N SER A 350 -0.56 21.72 -0.29
CA SER A 350 -1.79 22.48 -0.02
C SER A 350 -2.83 21.76 0.82
N GLY A 351 -2.98 20.42 0.73
CA GLY A 351 -4.11 19.72 1.38
C GLY A 351 -5.48 20.33 1.06
N ARG A 352 -5.51 21.21 0.05
CA ARG A 352 -6.62 22.06 -0.36
C ARG A 352 -7.14 21.47 -1.65
N TYR A 353 -8.41 21.13 -1.62
CA TYR A 353 -9.11 20.47 -2.70
C TYR A 353 -10.13 21.44 -3.25
N LYS A 354 -10.03 21.71 -4.55
CA LYS A 354 -11.12 22.38 -5.27
C LYS A 354 -12.17 21.31 -5.62
N ILE A 355 -13.29 21.35 -4.91
CA ILE A 355 -14.40 20.42 -5.13
C ILE A 355 -15.36 21.06 -6.13
N CYS A 356 -15.42 20.47 -7.32
CA CYS A 356 -16.33 20.86 -8.39
C CYS A 356 -17.49 19.86 -8.48
N SER A 357 -18.61 20.29 -9.06
CA SER A 357 -19.76 19.42 -9.31
C SER A 357 -19.42 18.23 -10.21
N GLN A 358 -19.92 17.06 -9.83
CA GLN A 358 -19.80 15.80 -10.58
C GLN A 358 -21.21 15.26 -10.85
N PRO A 359 -22.01 15.90 -11.72
CA PRO A 359 -23.40 15.51 -11.94
C PRO A 359 -23.53 14.13 -12.60
N ASP A 360 -22.46 13.63 -13.22
CA ASP A 360 -22.35 12.28 -13.75
C ASP A 360 -22.16 11.21 -12.67
N LEU A 361 -21.81 11.60 -11.43
CA LEU A 361 -21.54 10.72 -10.31
C LEU A 361 -22.36 11.14 -9.08
N PRO A 362 -23.70 11.10 -9.13
CA PRO A 362 -24.56 11.73 -8.12
C PRO A 362 -24.35 11.18 -6.70
N ALA A 363 -24.03 9.89 -6.54
CA ALA A 363 -23.74 9.29 -5.23
C ALA A 363 -22.34 9.66 -4.69
N CYS A 364 -21.43 10.07 -5.56
CA CYS A 364 -20.08 10.49 -5.22
C CYS A 364 -19.90 12.01 -5.23
N ASP A 365 -20.94 12.79 -5.58
CA ASP A 365 -20.82 14.23 -5.77
C ASP A 365 -20.76 14.98 -4.42
N ALA A 366 -19.55 15.10 -3.88
CA ALA A 366 -19.30 15.88 -2.66
C ALA A 366 -19.72 17.35 -2.81
N TYR A 367 -19.72 17.89 -4.04
CA TYR A 367 -20.21 19.25 -4.31
C TYR A 367 -21.70 19.41 -3.99
N HIS A 368 -22.48 18.34 -4.14
CA HIS A 368 -23.90 18.34 -3.82
C HIS A 368 -24.15 18.02 -2.34
N TRP A 369 -23.58 16.92 -1.85
CA TRP A 369 -23.97 16.38 -0.55
C TRP A 369 -23.39 17.12 0.65
N LEU A 370 -22.15 17.63 0.55
CA LEU A 370 -21.53 18.33 1.67
C LEU A 370 -22.22 19.67 1.99
N PRO A 371 -22.49 20.56 1.02
CA PRO A 371 -23.24 21.80 1.31
C PRO A 371 -24.65 21.53 1.81
N LYS A 372 -25.31 20.49 1.28
CA LYS A 372 -26.66 20.10 1.70
C LYS A 372 -26.71 19.64 3.15
N TRP A 373 -25.72 18.84 3.57
CA TRP A 373 -25.55 18.45 4.96
C TRP A 373 -25.21 19.64 5.85
N ARG A 374 -24.28 20.51 5.42
CA ARG A 374 -23.92 21.73 6.12
C ARG A 374 -25.14 22.64 6.36
N GLN A 375 -25.98 22.82 5.35
CA GLN A 375 -27.21 23.59 5.48
C GLN A 375 -28.16 22.93 6.50
N TYR A 376 -28.37 21.62 6.41
CA TYR A 376 -29.19 20.90 7.39
C TYR A 376 -28.65 21.03 8.81
N LEU A 377 -27.32 20.99 8.99
CA LEU A 377 -26.68 21.21 10.28
C LEU A 377 -27.03 22.59 10.85
N GLN A 378 -26.96 23.64 10.03
CA GLN A 378 -27.28 25.00 10.45
C GLN A 378 -28.76 25.15 10.81
N ASP A 379 -29.63 24.63 9.95
CA ASP A 379 -31.08 24.89 10.02
C ASP A 379 -31.78 24.04 11.08
N GLU A 380 -31.41 22.77 11.22
CA GLU A 380 -32.17 21.80 12.04
C GLU A 380 -31.39 21.29 13.25
N VAL A 381 -30.05 21.25 13.20
CA VAL A 381 -29.25 20.64 14.26
C VAL A 381 -28.75 21.67 15.26
N TYR A 382 -28.01 22.67 14.75
CA TYR A 382 -27.45 23.75 15.55
C TYR A 382 -28.45 24.88 15.76
N GLU A 383 -29.41 25.05 14.84
CA GLU A 383 -30.38 26.15 14.82
C GLU A 383 -29.68 27.53 14.85
N ARG A 384 -28.46 27.58 14.29
CA ARG A 384 -27.60 28.76 14.19
C ARG A 384 -26.59 28.58 13.06
N PRO A 385 -26.00 29.66 12.56
CA PRO A 385 -24.81 29.55 11.73
C PRO A 385 -23.70 28.75 12.41
N LEU A 386 -23.01 27.90 11.64
CA LEU A 386 -21.82 27.19 12.12
C LEU A 386 -20.71 28.19 12.43
N ARG A 387 -20.05 27.97 13.57
CA ARG A 387 -18.85 28.70 13.99
C ARG A 387 -17.62 28.07 13.35
N PRO A 388 -16.52 28.82 13.17
CA PRO A 388 -15.30 28.32 12.54
C PRO A 388 -14.78 26.98 13.09
N ASP A 389 -14.91 26.75 14.40
CA ASP A 389 -14.41 25.54 15.08
C ASP A 389 -15.45 24.42 15.22
N ASP A 390 -16.69 24.64 14.77
CA ASP A 390 -17.69 23.57 14.78
C ASP A 390 -17.28 22.47 13.80
N TYR A 391 -17.38 21.22 14.24
CA TYR A 391 -17.14 20.05 13.39
C TYR A 391 -18.25 19.90 12.35
N ILE A 392 -17.83 19.63 11.10
CA ILE A 392 -18.74 19.33 10.00
C ILE A 392 -19.37 17.95 10.16
N PHE A 393 -18.69 17.02 10.83
CA PHE A 393 -19.23 15.70 11.17
C PHE A 393 -19.19 15.54 12.69
N PRO A 394 -20.16 16.14 13.43
CA PRO A 394 -20.15 16.11 14.88
C PRO A 394 -20.62 14.75 15.42
N ALA A 395 -20.24 14.42 16.66
CA ALA A 395 -20.75 13.21 17.31
C ALA A 395 -22.28 13.32 17.53
N ILE A 396 -22.99 12.23 17.26
CA ILE A 396 -24.45 12.14 17.46
C ILE A 396 -24.73 11.11 18.54
N GLY A 397 -25.34 11.56 19.64
CA GLY A 397 -25.82 10.67 20.69
C GLY A 397 -26.93 9.73 20.20
N ALA A 398 -27.16 8.63 20.93
CA ALA A 398 -28.18 7.64 20.57
C ALA A 398 -29.61 8.20 20.47
N ASN A 399 -29.87 9.35 21.09
CA ASN A 399 -31.13 10.10 21.04
C ASN A 399 -31.23 11.06 19.84
N GLY A 400 -30.23 11.07 18.93
CA GLY A 400 -30.18 12.00 17.81
C GLY A 400 -29.75 13.42 18.20
N VAL A 401 -29.28 13.62 19.43
CA VAL A 401 -28.77 14.93 19.90
C VAL A 401 -27.29 15.04 19.53
N VAL A 402 -26.95 16.14 18.88
CA VAL A 402 -25.58 16.42 18.46
C VAL A 402 -24.77 16.96 19.63
N GLN A 403 -23.59 16.37 19.82
CA GLN A 403 -22.63 16.76 20.84
C GLN A 403 -21.72 17.84 20.27
N VAL A 404 -22.03 19.09 20.62
CA VAL A 404 -21.26 20.25 20.13
C VAL A 404 -19.84 20.17 20.65
N GLY A 405 -18.87 20.27 19.74
CA GLY A 405 -17.44 20.23 20.06
C GLY A 405 -16.83 18.83 20.08
N GLU A 406 -17.60 17.78 19.83
CA GLU A 406 -17.10 16.43 19.59
C GLU A 406 -17.31 16.05 18.13
N HIS A 407 -16.34 15.38 17.53
CA HIS A 407 -16.46 14.86 16.17
C HIS A 407 -16.95 13.42 16.16
N LEU A 408 -17.51 12.99 15.04
CA LEU A 408 -17.90 11.62 14.78
C LEU A 408 -16.75 10.64 15.08
N SER A 409 -17.04 9.58 15.82
CA SER A 409 -16.03 8.58 16.16
C SER A 409 -15.68 7.70 14.96
N HIS A 410 -14.45 7.17 14.94
CA HIS A 410 -14.03 6.26 13.87
C HIS A 410 -14.85 4.96 13.85
N ASP A 411 -15.20 4.46 15.04
CA ASP A 411 -16.01 3.27 15.22
C ASP A 411 -17.43 3.45 14.71
N ASP A 412 -18.03 4.63 14.94
CA ASP A 412 -19.34 4.95 14.38
C ASP A 412 -19.31 4.97 12.86
N VAL A 413 -18.26 5.53 12.25
CA VAL A 413 -18.12 5.48 10.78
C VAL A 413 -18.01 4.04 10.29
N ASN A 414 -17.20 3.20 10.92
CA ASN A 414 -17.09 1.78 10.55
C ASN A 414 -18.42 1.03 10.72
N LYS A 415 -19.14 1.29 11.81
CA LYS A 415 -20.47 0.74 12.08
C LYS A 415 -21.46 1.16 11.00
N TRP A 416 -21.47 2.44 10.62
CA TRP A 416 -22.33 2.94 9.56
C TRP A 416 -21.95 2.36 8.20
N ILE A 417 -20.67 2.23 7.88
CA ILE A 417 -20.23 1.57 6.64
C ILE A 417 -20.81 0.16 6.54
N LYS A 418 -20.72 -0.63 7.63
CA LYS A 418 -21.28 -1.99 7.68
C LYS A 418 -22.80 -1.98 7.55
N GLU A 419 -23.48 -1.11 8.29
CA GLU A 419 -24.93 -0.99 8.28
C GLU A 419 -25.46 -0.59 6.90
N PHE A 420 -24.92 0.46 6.29
CA PHE A 420 -25.35 0.93 4.97
C PHE A 420 -25.01 -0.08 3.88
N ALA A 421 -23.86 -0.77 3.97
CA ALA A 421 -23.52 -1.85 3.05
C ALA A 421 -24.48 -3.03 3.17
N ALA A 422 -24.87 -3.42 4.39
CA ALA A 422 -25.85 -4.47 4.63
C ALA A 422 -27.25 -4.06 4.14
N GLY A 423 -27.68 -2.83 4.42
CA GLY A 423 -28.96 -2.29 3.95
C GLY A 423 -29.07 -2.27 2.42
N ALA A 424 -27.95 -1.99 1.74
CA ALA A 424 -27.86 -2.00 0.29
C ALA A 424 -27.58 -3.39 -0.33
N ASP A 425 -27.51 -4.44 0.49
CA ASP A 425 -27.22 -5.83 0.10
C ASP A 425 -25.91 -5.97 -0.68
N LEU A 426 -24.87 -5.23 -0.27
CA LEU A 426 -23.58 -5.29 -0.95
C LEU A 426 -22.87 -6.63 -0.68
N PRO A 427 -22.23 -7.25 -1.70
CA PRO A 427 -21.53 -8.51 -1.52
C PRO A 427 -20.32 -8.35 -0.60
N GLN A 428 -20.19 -9.22 0.41
CA GLN A 428 -19.07 -9.24 1.38
C GLN A 428 -18.23 -10.54 1.32
N GLN A 429 -18.48 -11.40 0.33
CA GLN A 429 -17.87 -12.74 0.26
C GLN A 429 -16.32 -12.73 0.18
N ASN A 430 -15.72 -11.62 -0.27
CA ASN A 430 -14.27 -11.51 -0.48
C ASN A 430 -13.63 -10.39 0.37
N GLY A 431 -14.26 -10.03 1.48
CA GLY A 431 -13.71 -9.05 2.43
C GLY A 431 -14.77 -8.14 3.05
N THR A 432 -14.33 -7.26 3.94
CA THR A 432 -15.21 -6.33 4.65
C THR A 432 -15.02 -4.89 4.15
N PHE A 433 -16.10 -4.12 4.07
CA PHE A 433 -15.98 -2.67 3.96
C PHE A 433 -15.55 -2.09 5.32
N SER A 434 -14.58 -1.19 5.30
CA SER A 434 -14.08 -0.48 6.49
C SER A 434 -13.67 0.93 6.10
N THR A 435 -13.09 1.68 7.04
CA THR A 435 -12.66 3.07 6.85
C THR A 435 -11.83 3.42 5.63
N HIS A 436 -11.19 2.46 4.95
CA HIS A 436 -10.40 2.72 3.75
C HIS A 436 -11.16 2.47 2.44
N CYS A 437 -12.43 2.03 2.50
CA CYS A 437 -13.19 1.63 1.31
C CYS A 437 -13.41 2.77 0.32
N PHE A 438 -13.79 3.96 0.80
CA PHE A 438 -14.06 5.13 -0.05
C PHE A 438 -12.79 5.64 -0.73
N ARG A 439 -11.70 5.75 0.03
CA ARG A 439 -10.37 6.12 -0.49
C ARG A 439 -9.90 5.17 -1.60
N ARG A 440 -10.09 3.86 -1.42
CA ARG A 440 -9.75 2.86 -2.45
C ARG A 440 -10.67 3.00 -3.67
N GLY A 441 -11.96 3.14 -3.45
CA GLY A 441 -12.98 3.28 -4.48
C GLY A 441 -12.74 4.48 -5.41
N GLY A 442 -12.59 5.67 -4.83
CA GLY A 442 -12.33 6.89 -5.60
C GLY A 442 -11.02 6.83 -6.37
N ALA A 443 -9.96 6.28 -5.76
CA ALA A 443 -8.67 6.11 -6.43
C ALA A 443 -8.76 5.13 -7.60
N GLN A 444 -9.38 3.96 -7.40
CA GLN A 444 -9.61 2.99 -8.48
C GLN A 444 -10.43 3.58 -9.60
N TYR A 445 -11.49 4.34 -9.29
CA TYR A 445 -12.31 5.00 -10.29
C TYR A 445 -11.49 5.92 -11.18
N ARG A 446 -10.75 6.89 -10.61
CA ARG A 446 -9.97 7.85 -11.41
C ARG A 446 -8.84 7.21 -12.21
N ILE A 447 -8.32 6.07 -11.78
CA ILE A 447 -7.24 5.36 -12.49
C ILE A 447 -7.79 4.43 -13.59
N MET A 448 -8.87 3.70 -13.31
CA MET A 448 -9.30 2.55 -14.12
C MET A 448 -10.67 2.72 -14.75
N PHE A 449 -11.66 3.15 -13.96
CA PHE A 449 -13.07 3.05 -14.35
C PHE A 449 -13.64 4.34 -14.95
N ALA A 450 -13.02 5.49 -14.68
CA ALA A 450 -13.39 6.75 -15.30
C ALA A 450 -13.31 6.64 -16.85
N PRO A 451 -14.19 7.33 -17.59
CA PRO A 451 -14.16 7.36 -19.05
C PRO A 451 -12.78 7.76 -19.60
N ILE A 452 -12.43 7.25 -20.78
CA ILE A 452 -11.19 7.63 -21.46
C ILE A 452 -11.21 9.16 -21.68
N GLY A 453 -10.14 9.84 -21.25
CA GLY A 453 -10.05 11.30 -21.21
C GLY A 453 -10.41 11.94 -19.86
N ARG A 454 -11.07 11.21 -18.95
CA ARG A 454 -11.36 11.62 -17.55
C ARG A 454 -10.51 10.88 -16.52
N ARG A 455 -9.75 9.86 -16.95
CA ARG A 455 -8.77 9.16 -16.13
C ARG A 455 -7.62 10.07 -15.76
N TRP A 456 -7.11 9.92 -14.55
CA TRP A 456 -6.03 10.74 -14.04
C TRP A 456 -4.67 10.11 -14.28
N THR A 457 -3.69 10.96 -14.55
CA THR A 457 -2.28 10.58 -14.58
C THR A 457 -1.82 10.16 -13.18
N LEU A 458 -0.76 9.36 -13.10
CA LEU A 458 -0.17 8.99 -11.80
C LEU A 458 0.26 10.21 -10.98
N ARG A 459 0.69 11.31 -11.63
CA ARG A 459 1.03 12.56 -10.94
C ARG A 459 -0.19 13.18 -10.25
N GLN A 460 -1.33 13.28 -10.96
CA GLN A 460 -2.57 13.79 -10.38
C GLN A 460 -3.08 12.90 -9.24
N VAL A 461 -3.03 11.58 -9.44
CA VAL A 461 -3.42 10.57 -8.45
C VAL A 461 -2.56 10.69 -7.19
N ARG A 462 -1.24 10.88 -7.34
CA ARG A 462 -0.30 11.13 -6.22
C ARG A 462 -0.63 12.38 -5.45
N TRP A 463 -0.80 13.49 -6.17
CA TRP A 463 -1.12 14.78 -5.58
C TRP A 463 -2.42 14.70 -4.77
N TRP A 464 -3.49 14.19 -5.39
CA TRP A 464 -4.80 14.11 -4.76
C TRP A 464 -4.83 13.15 -3.55
N GLY A 465 -4.24 11.97 -3.73
CA GLY A 465 -4.09 10.95 -2.69
C GLY A 465 -3.09 11.32 -1.59
N GLY A 466 -2.32 12.39 -1.74
CA GLY A 466 -1.28 12.79 -0.78
C GLY A 466 -0.20 11.74 -0.63
N TRP A 467 0.19 11.09 -1.72
CA TRP A 467 1.25 10.10 -1.74
C TRP A 467 2.58 10.75 -2.13
N ALA A 468 3.61 10.52 -1.34
CA ALA A 468 4.88 11.23 -1.46
C ALA A 468 5.78 10.74 -2.61
N GLU A 469 6.85 11.48 -2.91
CA GLU A 469 7.92 11.04 -3.80
C GLU A 469 8.70 9.90 -3.13
N GLY A 470 8.92 8.80 -3.86
CA GLY A 470 9.53 7.58 -3.31
C GLY A 470 8.62 6.64 -2.49
N GLU A 471 7.40 7.05 -2.09
CA GLU A 471 6.40 6.02 -1.74
C GLU A 471 6.17 5.16 -2.99
N HIS A 472 6.07 3.83 -2.86
CA HIS A 472 6.00 2.85 -3.96
C HIS A 472 4.72 3.01 -4.83
N VAL A 473 4.55 4.16 -5.46
CA VAL A 473 3.27 4.62 -6.02
C VAL A 473 3.15 4.29 -7.50
N GLY A 474 4.25 4.05 -8.21
CA GLY A 474 4.21 3.65 -9.62
C GLY A 474 3.68 2.23 -9.79
N LEU A 475 4.51 1.25 -9.43
CA LEU A 475 4.18 -0.15 -9.63
C LEU A 475 3.26 -0.70 -8.53
N ALA A 476 3.53 -0.43 -7.25
CA ALA A 476 2.76 -1.03 -6.17
C ALA A 476 1.38 -0.39 -5.98
N LEU A 477 1.17 0.90 -6.28
CA LEU A 477 -0.19 1.46 -6.30
C LEU A 477 -0.99 0.93 -7.49
N HIS A 478 -0.39 0.85 -8.68
CA HIS A 478 -1.00 0.19 -9.82
C HIS A 478 -1.33 -1.27 -9.44
N PHE A 479 -0.40 -2.09 -8.97
CA PHE A 479 -0.72 -3.48 -8.59
C PHE A 479 -1.68 -3.61 -7.40
N ARG A 480 -1.62 -2.75 -6.39
CA ARG A 480 -2.48 -2.84 -5.19
C ARG A 480 -3.88 -2.25 -5.38
N LEU A 481 -4.06 -1.37 -6.37
CA LEU A 481 -5.36 -0.84 -6.80
C LEU A 481 -5.94 -1.59 -8.01
N VAL A 482 -5.10 -2.08 -8.93
CA VAL A 482 -5.49 -2.73 -10.21
C VAL A 482 -5.52 -4.26 -10.11
N TYR A 483 -4.67 -4.87 -9.28
CA TYR A 483 -4.50 -6.33 -9.22
C TYR A 483 -4.68 -6.92 -7.81
N SER A 484 -5.32 -6.20 -6.87
CA SER A 484 -5.93 -6.85 -5.71
C SER A 484 -7.03 -7.75 -6.27
N PRO A 485 -6.88 -9.09 -6.24
CA PRO A 485 -7.80 -9.97 -6.94
C PRO A 485 -9.12 -9.97 -6.18
N VAL A 486 -10.06 -9.17 -6.67
CA VAL A 486 -11.48 -9.45 -6.50
C VAL A 486 -12.03 -9.35 -7.92
N PHE A 487 -12.51 -10.49 -8.40
CA PHE A 487 -13.06 -10.80 -9.72
C PHE A 487 -12.07 -11.22 -10.84
N ILE A 488 -12.07 -12.53 -11.12
CA ILE A 488 -13.03 -13.03 -12.11
C ILE A 488 -14.15 -13.74 -11.35
#